data_AF-A0A3R7WIJ3-F1
#
_entry.id   AF-A0A3R7WIJ3-F1
#
_cell.length_a   1.000
_cell.length_b   1.000
_cell.length_c   1.000
_cell.angle_alpha   90.00
_cell.angle_beta   90.00
_cell.angle_gamma   90.00
#
_symmetry.space_group_name_H-M   'P 1'
#
loop_
_entity.id
_entity.type
_entity.pdbx_description
1 polymer ?
#
loop_
_entity_poly.entity_id
_entity_poly.type
_entity_poly.pdbx_seq_one_letter_code
_entity_poly.pdbx_strand_id
1 'polypeptide(L)'
;MDKLGIYFQSGLIVLGVALVPISLLSWHAESVLLFFGQDPAISKYAGQFSRVTIFGIPFLFVYELIKKLQQSQNIVLPMMYVACVGVVVNVVTGFCLTYYTSWGFLGAAVGRVCGSVALPLTIVAYFHYDHATTSTWWRGFQWRDACSHVGLFLSLGVPSMTMLAVSWWAFCALGFLAGILPNSVHAVSVNAVLGQLLTLNFMIYLGISVASNVLIGNALGANQPQRARLIARLGLTAGGISAAIMASLFLVGRHAIPYLFVSDPLTIEYGRLLGGLSG
;
A
#
# COMPACT_ATOMS: atom_id res chain seq x y z
N MET A 1 -15.95 21.03 9.31
CA MET A 1 -15.21 21.21 8.05
C MET A 1 -13.91 21.99 8.27
N ASP A 2 -13.92 23.06 9.07
CA ASP A 2 -12.78 23.98 9.23
C ASP A 2 -11.45 23.36 9.72
N LYS A 3 -11.48 22.25 10.47
CA LYS A 3 -10.26 21.59 10.99
C LYS A 3 -9.57 20.65 9.98
N LEU A 4 -10.21 20.30 8.87
CA LEU A 4 -9.67 19.36 7.88
C LEU A 4 -8.38 19.88 7.22
N GLY A 5 -8.35 21.17 6.85
CA GLY A 5 -7.16 21.81 6.30
C GLY A 5 -5.98 21.82 7.28
N ILE A 6 -6.26 22.02 8.57
CA ILE A 6 -5.25 22.00 9.64
C ILE A 6 -4.70 20.58 9.84
N TYR A 7 -5.56 19.55 9.83
CA TYR A 7 -5.10 18.15 9.91
C TYR A 7 -4.24 17.73 8.72
N PHE A 8 -4.55 18.22 7.52
CA PHE A 8 -3.71 17.98 6.34
C PHE A 8 -2.34 18.64 6.46
N GLN A 9 -2.29 19.89 6.89
CA GLN A 9 -1.02 20.60 7.14
C GLN A 9 -0.20 19.90 8.23
N SER A 10 -0.85 19.42 9.29
CA SER A 10 -0.21 18.62 10.33
C SER A 10 0.37 17.32 9.76
N GLY A 11 -0.39 16.63 8.90
CA GLY A 11 0.06 15.43 8.19
C GLY A 11 1.22 15.69 7.24
N LEU A 12 1.23 16.82 6.53
CA LEU A 12 2.37 17.24 5.70
C LEU A 12 3.64 17.44 6.52
N ILE A 13 3.54 18.08 7.70
CA ILE A 13 4.69 18.27 8.59
C ILE A 13 5.20 16.92 9.08
N VAL A 14 4.31 16.06 9.59
CA VAL A 14 4.69 14.74 10.14
C VAL A 14 5.32 13.86 9.07
N LEU A 15 4.72 13.78 7.89
CA LEU A 15 5.25 12.98 6.78
C LEU A 15 6.51 13.59 6.19
N GLY A 16 6.65 14.92 6.17
CA GLY A 16 7.88 15.60 5.78
C GLY A 16 9.06 15.25 6.70
N VAL A 17 8.82 15.23 8.01
CA VAL A 17 9.81 14.78 9.00
C VAL A 17 10.09 13.29 8.86
N ALA A 18 9.07 12.45 8.68
CA ALA A 18 9.22 11.01 8.50
C ALA A 18 9.91 10.62 7.18
N LEU A 19 9.82 11.46 6.15
CA LEU A 19 10.51 11.26 4.88
C LEU A 19 12.03 11.29 5.06
N VAL A 20 12.56 12.07 6.01
CA VAL A 20 14.02 12.18 6.26
C VAL A 20 14.63 10.83 6.67
N PRO A 21 14.19 10.14 7.75
CA PRO A 21 14.73 8.83 8.10
C PRO A 21 14.43 7.76 7.03
N ILE A 22 13.27 7.81 6.39
CA ILE A 22 12.93 6.86 5.31
C ILE A 22 13.88 7.04 4.12
N SER A 23 14.15 8.28 3.71
CA SER A 23 15.05 8.58 2.59
C SER A 23 16.49 8.18 2.93
N LEU A 24 16.98 8.49 4.13
CA LEU A 24 18.31 8.08 4.58
C LEU A 24 18.47 6.55 4.60
N LEU A 25 17.49 5.82 5.14
CA LEU A 25 17.49 4.36 5.15
C LEU A 25 17.44 3.79 3.73
N SER A 26 16.59 4.35 2.86
CA SER A 26 16.46 3.91 1.47
C SER A 26 17.75 4.15 0.67
N TRP A 27 18.44 5.26 0.93
CA TRP A 27 19.71 5.58 0.28
C TRP A 27 20.83 4.59 0.63
N HIS A 28 20.86 4.16 1.89
CA HIS A 28 21.82 3.18 2.42
C HIS A 28 21.29 1.75 2.38
N ALA A 29 20.25 1.46 1.58
CA ALA A 29 19.63 0.14 1.51
C ALA A 29 20.66 -0.97 1.20
N GLU A 30 21.63 -0.70 0.33
CA GLU A 30 22.75 -1.62 0.02
C GLU A 30 23.54 -2.01 1.27
N SER A 31 23.99 -1.03 2.05
CA SER A 31 24.75 -1.26 3.27
C SER A 31 23.92 -1.98 4.35
N VAL A 32 22.63 -1.66 4.43
CA VAL A 32 21.70 -2.32 5.35
C VAL A 32 21.53 -3.79 4.97
N LEU A 33 21.34 -4.10 3.68
CA LEU A 33 21.21 -5.48 3.19
C LEU A 33 22.50 -6.29 3.44
N LEU A 34 23.66 -5.70 3.18
CA LEU A 34 24.96 -6.31 3.46
C LEU A 34 25.15 -6.59 4.96
N PHE A 35 24.70 -5.68 5.83
CA PHE A 35 24.75 -5.87 7.28
C PHE A 35 23.92 -7.08 7.74
N PHE A 36 22.78 -7.35 7.07
CA PHE A 36 21.96 -8.54 7.32
C PHE A 36 22.50 -9.82 6.65
N GLY A 37 23.69 -9.77 6.03
CA GLY A 37 24.35 -10.92 5.41
C GLY A 37 23.76 -11.34 4.06
N GLN A 38 23.07 -10.42 3.35
CA GLN A 38 22.57 -10.69 2.00
C GLN A 38 23.70 -10.73 0.97
N ASP A 39 23.42 -11.40 -0.16
CA ASP A 39 24.36 -11.50 -1.27
C ASP A 39 24.79 -10.10 -1.79
N PRO A 40 26.09 -9.85 -2.01
CA PRO A 40 26.59 -8.56 -2.44
C PRO A 40 26.07 -8.08 -3.81
N ALA A 41 25.84 -9.00 -4.75
CA ALA A 41 25.30 -8.63 -6.06
C ALA A 41 23.83 -8.19 -5.92
N ILE A 42 23.01 -8.95 -5.19
CA ILE A 42 21.61 -8.61 -4.92
C ILE A 42 21.50 -7.28 -4.16
N SER A 43 22.34 -7.10 -3.14
CA SER A 43 22.38 -5.87 -2.33
C SER A 43 22.70 -4.64 -3.17
N LYS A 44 23.63 -4.75 -4.13
CA LYS A 44 23.98 -3.68 -5.06
C LYS A 44 22.82 -3.31 -5.99
N TYR A 45 22.14 -4.30 -6.57
CA TYR A 45 20.95 -4.04 -7.42
C TYR A 45 19.80 -3.40 -6.64
N ALA A 46 19.52 -3.90 -5.42
CA ALA A 46 18.51 -3.33 -4.55
C ALA A 46 18.84 -1.89 -4.14
N GLY A 47 20.12 -1.61 -3.84
CA GLY A 47 20.62 -0.26 -3.56
C GLY A 47 20.40 0.70 -4.72
N GLN A 48 20.80 0.31 -5.94
CA GLN A 48 20.58 1.12 -7.14
C GLN A 48 19.10 1.40 -7.39
N PHE A 49 18.25 0.38 -7.28
CA PHE A 49 16.80 0.53 -7.44
C PHE A 49 16.18 1.47 -6.40
N SER A 50 16.60 1.33 -5.13
CA SER A 50 16.14 2.15 -4.01
C SER A 50 16.51 3.63 -4.19
N ARG A 51 17.75 3.91 -4.62
CA ARG A 51 18.23 5.29 -4.88
C ARG A 51 17.47 5.99 -6.00
N VAL A 52 16.95 5.25 -6.99
CA VAL A 52 16.09 5.84 -8.03
C VAL A 52 14.67 6.05 -7.50
N THR A 53 14.12 5.04 -6.82
CA THR A 53 12.71 5.07 -6.35
C THR A 53 12.46 6.14 -5.30
N ILE A 54 13.48 6.54 -4.55
CA ILE A 54 13.41 7.56 -3.49
C ILE A 54 12.80 8.89 -3.97
N PHE A 55 13.04 9.27 -5.23
CA PHE A 55 12.54 10.51 -5.81
C PHE A 55 11.02 10.48 -6.00
N GLY A 56 10.40 9.30 -6.10
CA GLY A 56 8.95 9.13 -6.21
C GLY A 56 8.21 9.17 -4.87
N ILE A 57 8.90 8.89 -3.75
CA ILE A 57 8.29 8.77 -2.41
C ILE A 57 7.56 10.05 -1.96
N PRO A 58 8.13 11.26 -2.12
CA PRO A 58 7.46 12.50 -1.70
C PRO A 58 6.11 12.70 -2.41
N PHE A 59 6.06 12.40 -3.71
CA PHE A 59 4.85 12.54 -4.53
C PHE A 59 3.76 11.53 -4.11
N LEU A 60 4.16 10.30 -3.78
CA LEU A 60 3.24 9.31 -3.21
C LEU A 60 2.67 9.75 -1.87
N PHE A 61 3.47 10.35 -0.99
CA PHE A 61 2.97 10.83 0.31
C PHE A 61 1.97 11.97 0.17
N VAL A 62 2.23 12.92 -0.74
CA VAL A 62 1.27 13.98 -1.05
C VAL A 62 -0.04 13.38 -1.58
N TYR A 63 0.05 12.43 -2.52
CA TYR A 63 -1.12 11.73 -3.05
C TYR A 63 -1.91 11.02 -1.94
N GLU A 64 -1.25 10.26 -1.07
CA GLU A 64 -1.90 9.54 0.03
C GLU A 64 -2.61 10.48 1.01
N LEU A 65 -1.99 11.62 1.37
CA LEU A 65 -2.63 12.61 2.24
C LEU A 65 -3.90 13.18 1.62
N ILE A 66 -3.85 13.58 0.34
CA ILE A 66 -5.00 14.16 -0.35
C ILE A 66 -6.08 13.08 -0.54
N LYS A 67 -5.69 11.85 -0.85
CA LYS A 67 -6.61 10.71 -0.92
C LYS A 67 -7.33 10.49 0.40
N LYS A 68 -6.62 10.51 1.53
CA LYS A 68 -7.23 10.36 2.87
C LYS A 68 -8.17 11.51 3.21
N LEU A 69 -7.82 12.75 2.83
CA LEU A 69 -8.71 13.89 2.96
C LEU A 69 -10.01 13.71 2.17
N GLN A 70 -9.93 13.39 0.87
CA GLN A 70 -11.11 13.22 0.04
C GLN A 70 -11.95 12.01 0.48
N GLN A 71 -11.30 10.92 0.88
CA GLN A 71 -11.96 9.76 1.50
C GLN A 71 -12.76 10.18 2.73
N SER A 72 -12.21 11.02 3.61
CA SER A 72 -12.97 11.50 4.78
C SER A 72 -14.24 12.28 4.41
N GLN A 73 -14.24 12.95 3.25
CA GLN A 73 -15.41 13.66 2.71
C GLN A 73 -16.35 12.76 1.90
N ASN A 74 -16.08 11.45 1.84
CA ASN A 74 -16.82 10.47 1.03
C ASN A 74 -16.68 10.70 -0.49
N ILE A 75 -15.60 11.38 -0.91
CA ILE A 75 -15.25 11.62 -2.32
C ILE A 75 -14.13 10.64 -2.69
N VAL A 76 -14.47 9.54 -3.37
CA VAL A 76 -13.50 8.47 -3.66
C VAL A 76 -13.27 8.20 -5.14
N LEU A 77 -14.25 8.53 -5.99
CA LEU A 77 -14.18 8.27 -7.44
C LEU A 77 -13.03 9.04 -8.13
N PRO A 78 -12.81 10.35 -7.88
CA PRO A 78 -11.71 11.06 -8.50
C PRO A 78 -10.34 10.45 -8.19
N MET A 79 -10.13 10.04 -6.93
CA MET A 79 -8.89 9.39 -6.50
C MET A 79 -8.67 8.04 -7.16
N MET A 80 -9.74 7.29 -7.41
CA MET A 80 -9.65 6.04 -8.17
C MET A 80 -9.19 6.30 -9.61
N TYR A 81 -9.75 7.29 -10.30
CA TYR A 81 -9.33 7.63 -11.66
C TYR A 81 -7.87 8.08 -11.72
N VAL A 82 -7.43 8.93 -10.77
CA VAL A 82 -6.03 9.34 -10.64
C VAL A 82 -5.12 8.12 -10.43
N ALA A 83 -5.50 7.19 -9.54
CA ALA A 83 -4.74 5.97 -9.31
C ALA A 83 -4.60 5.13 -10.59
N CYS A 84 -5.69 4.97 -11.35
CA CYS A 84 -5.68 4.25 -12.62
C CYS A 84 -4.72 4.92 -13.63
N VAL A 85 -4.77 6.24 -13.77
CA VAL A 85 -3.84 6.99 -14.65
C VAL A 85 -2.39 6.78 -14.19
N GLY A 86 -2.11 6.88 -12.89
CA GLY A 86 -0.77 6.64 -12.34
C GLY A 86 -0.25 5.23 -12.61
N VAL A 87 -1.11 4.21 -12.52
CA VAL A 87 -0.77 2.82 -12.88
C VAL A 87 -0.48 2.69 -14.37
N VAL A 88 -1.33 3.26 -15.23
CA VAL A 88 -1.11 3.23 -16.69
C VAL A 88 0.22 3.90 -17.05
N VAL A 89 0.49 5.08 -16.50
CA VAL A 89 1.78 5.77 -16.72
C VAL A 89 2.95 4.91 -16.23
N ASN A 90 2.84 4.33 -15.04
CA ASN A 90 3.89 3.44 -14.51
C ASN A 90 4.15 2.24 -15.44
N VAL A 91 3.09 1.57 -15.91
CA VAL A 91 3.21 0.39 -16.78
C VAL A 91 3.77 0.77 -18.14
N VAL A 92 3.24 1.82 -18.79
CA VAL A 92 3.67 2.26 -20.12
C VAL A 92 5.11 2.76 -20.07
N THR A 93 5.42 3.68 -19.16
CA THR A 93 6.76 4.24 -19.03
C THR A 93 7.76 3.17 -18.57
N GLY A 94 7.38 2.33 -17.60
CA GLY A 94 8.20 1.21 -17.14
C GLY A 94 8.51 0.21 -18.25
N PHE A 95 7.50 -0.20 -19.03
CA PHE A 95 7.67 -1.11 -20.16
C PHE A 95 8.55 -0.49 -21.26
N CYS A 96 8.27 0.76 -21.65
CA CYS A 96 9.03 1.45 -22.69
C CYS A 96 10.51 1.64 -22.29
N LEU A 97 10.80 2.12 -21.07
CA LEU A 97 12.17 2.33 -20.64
C LEU A 97 12.94 1.03 -20.40
N THR A 98 12.24 -0.04 -20.01
CA THR A 98 12.90 -1.33 -19.76
C THR A 98 13.28 -2.03 -21.08
N TYR A 99 12.39 -2.01 -22.08
CA TYR A 99 12.59 -2.77 -23.33
C TYR A 99 13.23 -1.98 -24.47
N TYR A 100 12.97 -0.67 -24.58
CA TYR A 100 13.43 0.13 -25.72
C TYR A 100 14.64 1.02 -25.40
N THR A 101 15.06 1.10 -24.14
CA THR A 101 16.19 1.95 -23.71
C THR A 101 17.28 1.10 -23.08
N SER A 102 18.53 1.56 -23.12
CA SER A 102 19.70 0.92 -22.48
C SER A 102 19.65 0.84 -20.94
N TRP A 103 18.56 1.31 -20.32
CA TRP A 103 18.40 1.42 -18.87
C TRP A 103 17.95 0.09 -18.22
N GLY A 104 17.42 -0.85 -19.00
CA GLY A 104 17.08 -2.21 -18.55
C GLY A 104 16.27 -2.21 -17.25
N PHE A 105 16.74 -2.94 -16.23
CA PHE A 105 16.08 -3.04 -14.91
C PHE A 105 15.84 -1.68 -14.22
N LEU A 106 16.72 -0.69 -14.42
CA LEU A 106 16.51 0.66 -13.84
C LEU A 106 15.36 1.41 -14.53
N GLY A 107 15.02 1.04 -15.77
CA GLY A 107 13.85 1.57 -16.47
C GLY A 107 12.53 1.34 -15.71
N ALA A 108 12.40 0.20 -15.04
CA ALA A 108 11.24 -0.10 -14.18
C ALA A 108 11.20 0.79 -12.92
N ALA A 109 12.37 1.10 -12.32
CA ALA A 109 12.45 2.03 -11.19
C ALA A 109 12.01 3.44 -11.60
N VAL A 110 12.47 3.90 -12.77
CA VAL A 110 12.10 5.21 -13.32
C VAL A 110 10.62 5.24 -13.67
N GLY A 111 10.07 4.18 -14.29
CA GLY A 111 8.64 4.06 -14.55
C GLY A 111 7.81 4.24 -13.28
N ARG A 112 8.25 3.64 -12.17
CA ARG A 112 7.62 3.81 -10.85
C ARG A 112 7.67 5.25 -10.36
N VAL A 113 8.79 5.94 -10.53
CA VAL A 113 8.92 7.37 -10.18
C VAL A 113 8.00 8.21 -11.05
N CYS A 114 7.96 7.99 -12.37
CA CYS A 114 7.07 8.69 -13.29
C CYS A 114 5.59 8.50 -12.93
N GLY A 115 5.18 7.26 -12.63
CA GLY A 115 3.83 6.98 -12.15
C GLY A 115 3.53 7.69 -10.82
N SER A 116 4.50 7.72 -9.91
CA SER A 116 4.37 8.41 -8.62
C SER A 116 4.23 9.93 -8.78
N VAL A 117 4.93 10.53 -9.75
CA VAL A 117 4.87 11.96 -10.08
C VAL A 117 3.56 12.29 -10.82
N ALA A 118 3.07 11.39 -11.66
CA ALA A 118 1.80 11.57 -12.38
C ALA A 118 0.61 11.71 -11.42
N LEU A 119 0.61 10.98 -10.30
CA LEU A 119 -0.47 11.02 -9.31
C LEU A 119 -0.80 12.45 -8.82
N PRO A 120 0.12 13.21 -8.19
CA PRO A 120 -0.17 14.57 -7.76
C PRO A 120 -0.42 15.53 -8.93
N LEU A 121 0.22 15.32 -10.10
CA LEU A 121 -0.06 16.15 -11.28
C LEU A 121 -1.51 16.03 -11.75
N THR A 122 -2.05 14.81 -11.82
CA THR A 122 -3.45 14.58 -12.18
C THR A 122 -4.41 15.12 -11.12
N ILE A 123 -4.04 15.06 -9.83
CA ILE A 123 -4.83 15.70 -8.75
C ILE A 123 -4.89 17.22 -8.91
N VAL A 124 -3.75 17.86 -9.19
CA VAL A 124 -3.71 19.31 -9.38
C VAL A 124 -4.60 19.71 -10.56
N ALA A 125 -4.54 18.96 -11.66
CA ALA A 125 -5.45 19.15 -12.80
C ALA A 125 -6.93 18.98 -12.40
N TYR A 126 -7.25 17.97 -11.58
CA TYR A 126 -8.60 17.77 -11.05
C TYR A 126 -9.09 18.98 -10.21
N PHE A 127 -8.26 19.49 -9.30
CA PHE A 127 -8.62 20.63 -8.46
C PHE A 127 -8.71 21.96 -9.22
N HIS A 128 -8.01 22.09 -10.35
CA HIS A 128 -8.19 23.22 -11.26
C HIS A 128 -9.56 23.18 -11.97
N TYR A 129 -10.05 21.99 -12.32
CA TYR A 129 -11.35 21.82 -12.96
C TYR A 129 -12.52 21.92 -11.96
N ASP A 130 -12.36 21.36 -10.75
CA ASP A 130 -13.37 21.33 -9.69
C ASP A 130 -13.00 22.26 -8.51
N HIS A 131 -13.09 23.57 -8.77
CA HIS A 131 -12.68 24.60 -7.80
C HIS A 131 -13.57 24.64 -6.54
N ALA A 132 -14.82 24.20 -6.65
CA ALA A 132 -15.79 24.21 -5.56
C ALA A 132 -15.38 23.27 -4.42
N THR A 133 -14.86 22.08 -4.76
CA THR A 133 -14.42 21.10 -3.76
C THR A 133 -13.18 21.57 -2.98
N THR A 134 -12.22 22.24 -3.64
CA THR A 134 -10.98 22.73 -3.01
C THR A 134 -11.23 23.91 -2.06
N SER A 135 -12.08 24.85 -2.46
CA SER A 135 -12.39 26.05 -1.67
C SER A 135 -13.08 25.75 -0.34
N THR A 136 -13.67 24.56 -0.19
CA THR A 136 -14.48 24.20 0.98
C THR A 136 -13.63 23.80 2.19
N TRP A 137 -12.40 23.30 1.99
CA TRP A 137 -11.54 22.79 3.08
C TRP A 137 -10.21 23.51 3.23
N TRP A 138 -9.75 24.29 2.25
CA TRP A 138 -8.47 25.00 2.27
C TRP A 138 -8.66 26.51 2.45
N ARG A 139 -8.24 27.05 3.62
CA ARG A 139 -8.29 28.49 3.93
C ARG A 139 -6.89 29.16 4.00
N GLY A 140 -5.88 28.51 3.43
CA GLY A 140 -4.48 28.96 3.47
C GLY A 140 -3.63 28.27 4.53
N PHE A 141 -2.35 28.63 4.58
CA PHE A 141 -1.36 28.00 5.46
C PHE A 141 -1.41 28.55 6.88
N GLN A 142 -1.78 27.71 7.85
CA GLN A 142 -1.87 28.03 9.28
C GLN A 142 -0.90 27.14 10.07
N TRP A 143 0.41 27.32 9.83
CA TRP A 143 1.48 26.47 10.38
C TRP A 143 1.47 26.36 11.90
N ARG A 144 1.09 27.43 12.62
CA ARG A 144 1.06 27.44 14.08
C ARG A 144 0.01 26.50 14.66
N ASP A 145 -1.18 26.49 14.08
CA ASP A 145 -2.29 25.61 14.48
C ASP A 145 -2.07 24.17 13.98
N ALA A 146 -1.37 24.00 12.86
CA ALA A 146 -0.95 22.69 12.39
C ALA A 146 0.05 22.04 13.37
N CYS A 147 1.07 22.78 13.81
CA CYS A 147 2.06 22.28 14.78
C CYS A 147 1.43 21.83 16.10
N SER A 148 0.37 22.48 16.58
CA SER A 148 -0.30 22.07 17.82
C SER A 148 -1.04 20.72 17.70
N HIS A 149 -1.45 20.34 16.50
CA HIS A 149 -2.18 19.09 16.25
C HIS A 149 -1.26 17.93 15.84
N VAL A 150 0.04 18.17 15.66
CA VAL A 150 1.04 17.13 15.36
C VAL A 150 1.07 16.04 16.45
N GLY A 151 0.97 16.42 17.72
CA GLY A 151 0.94 15.45 18.83
C GLY A 151 -0.25 14.50 18.76
N LEU A 152 -1.44 15.03 18.43
CA LEU A 152 -2.64 14.22 18.22
C LEU A 152 -2.50 13.31 16.99
N PHE A 153 -1.95 13.85 15.89
CA PHE A 153 -1.70 13.07 14.68
C PHE A 153 -0.75 11.91 14.95
N LEU A 154 0.34 12.14 15.69
CA LEU A 154 1.28 11.08 16.08
C LEU A 154 0.65 10.07 17.04
N SER A 155 -0.14 10.52 18.03
CA SER A 155 -0.80 9.63 18.98
C SER A 155 -1.78 8.65 18.31
N LEU A 156 -2.38 9.03 17.18
CA LEU A 156 -3.29 8.18 16.40
C LEU A 156 -2.55 7.42 15.29
N GLY A 157 -1.60 8.09 14.65
CA GLY A 157 -0.85 7.58 13.51
C GLY A 157 0.17 6.51 13.90
N VAL A 158 0.93 6.70 14.98
CA VAL A 158 1.98 5.76 15.39
C VAL A 158 1.42 4.37 15.73
N PRO A 159 0.37 4.22 16.56
CA PRO A 159 -0.20 2.90 16.83
C PRO A 159 -0.74 2.22 15.56
N SER A 160 -1.39 3.00 14.69
CA SER A 160 -1.94 2.49 13.42
C SER A 160 -0.83 2.01 12.48
N MET A 161 0.26 2.78 12.40
CA MET A 161 1.44 2.43 11.61
C MET A 161 2.12 1.17 12.16
N THR A 162 2.35 1.11 13.48
CA THR A 162 2.99 -0.04 14.13
C THR A 162 2.17 -1.31 13.95
N MET A 163 0.85 -1.26 14.06
CA MET A 163 -0.03 -2.41 13.84
C MET A 163 0.16 -3.01 12.43
N LEU A 164 0.17 -2.15 11.39
CA LEU A 164 0.37 -2.60 10.01
C LEU A 164 1.82 -3.04 9.74
N ALA A 165 2.80 -2.31 10.27
CA ALA A 165 4.22 -2.62 10.12
C ALA A 165 4.58 -3.97 10.75
N VAL A 166 4.11 -4.23 11.97
CA VAL A 166 4.34 -5.52 12.66
C VAL A 166 3.72 -6.67 11.88
N SER A 167 2.50 -6.48 11.35
CA SER A 167 1.84 -7.49 10.53
C SER A 167 2.65 -7.81 9.26
N TRP A 168 3.18 -6.78 8.59
CA TRP A 168 4.01 -6.95 7.39
C TRP A 168 5.38 -7.57 7.71
N TRP A 169 6.03 -7.13 8.78
CA TRP A 169 7.32 -7.69 9.21
C TRP A 169 7.19 -9.14 9.66
N ALA A 170 6.08 -9.52 10.30
CA ALA A 170 5.79 -10.92 10.61
C ALA A 170 5.69 -11.75 9.32
N PHE A 171 5.04 -11.22 8.28
CA PHE A 171 4.98 -11.88 6.97
C PHE A 171 6.38 -12.03 6.33
N CYS A 172 7.21 -10.98 6.37
CA CYS A 172 8.60 -11.06 5.91
C CYS A 172 9.43 -12.07 6.72
N ALA A 173 9.25 -12.14 8.04
CA ALA A 173 9.94 -13.08 8.91
C ALA A 173 9.56 -14.53 8.60
N LEU A 174 8.28 -14.81 8.33
CA LEU A 174 7.83 -16.12 7.85
C LEU A 174 8.48 -16.51 6.53
N GLY A 175 8.60 -15.57 5.59
CA GLY A 175 9.33 -15.80 4.35
C GLY A 175 10.83 -16.06 4.54
N PHE A 176 11.46 -15.36 5.47
CA PHE A 176 12.86 -15.60 5.83
C PHE A 176 13.05 -16.99 6.44
N LEU A 177 12.17 -17.39 7.37
CA LEU A 177 12.18 -18.72 7.98
C LEU A 177 11.96 -19.82 6.94
N ALA A 178 11.05 -19.64 5.98
CA ALA A 178 10.85 -20.56 4.87
C ALA A 178 12.13 -20.78 4.03
N GLY A 179 13.00 -19.76 3.94
CA GLY A 179 14.30 -19.85 3.26
C GLY A 179 15.37 -20.67 3.98
N ILE A 180 15.22 -20.92 5.28
CA ILE A 180 16.19 -21.69 6.08
C ILE A 180 15.85 -23.20 6.05
N LEU A 181 14.68 -23.59 5.55
CA LEU A 181 14.27 -24.99 5.51
C LEU A 181 15.15 -25.83 4.54
N PRO A 182 15.30 -27.16 4.78
CA PRO A 182 16.12 -28.04 3.95
C PRO A 182 15.77 -28.05 2.45
N ASN A 183 14.49 -27.79 2.10
CA ASN A 183 14.00 -27.63 0.73
C ASN A 183 13.73 -26.14 0.41
N SER A 184 14.72 -25.27 0.65
CA SER A 184 14.57 -23.81 0.64
C SER A 184 14.02 -23.24 -0.67
N VAL A 185 14.48 -23.72 -1.82
CA VAL A 185 14.03 -23.22 -3.14
C VAL A 185 12.52 -23.41 -3.33
N HIS A 186 12.00 -24.57 -2.94
CA HIS A 186 10.57 -24.89 -3.07
C HIS A 186 9.75 -24.19 -1.99
N ALA A 187 10.20 -24.23 -0.74
CA ALA A 187 9.52 -23.58 0.38
C ALA A 187 9.39 -22.07 0.17
N VAL A 188 10.45 -21.41 -0.34
CA VAL A 188 10.44 -19.99 -0.66
C VAL A 188 9.50 -19.69 -1.84
N SER A 189 9.54 -20.51 -2.89
CA SER A 189 8.66 -20.32 -4.06
C SER A 189 7.19 -20.44 -3.67
N VAL A 190 6.81 -21.47 -2.91
CA VAL A 190 5.44 -21.66 -2.40
C VAL A 190 5.04 -20.50 -1.49
N ASN A 191 5.93 -20.09 -0.58
CA ASN A 191 5.63 -18.99 0.33
C ASN A 191 5.47 -17.64 -0.40
N ALA A 192 6.22 -17.41 -1.48
CA ALA A 192 6.05 -16.22 -2.33
C ALA A 192 4.67 -16.19 -3.01
N VAL A 193 4.23 -17.32 -3.57
CA VAL A 193 2.88 -17.45 -4.17
C VAL A 193 1.78 -17.23 -3.13
N LEU A 194 1.89 -17.90 -1.98
CA LEU A 194 0.95 -17.72 -0.88
C LEU A 194 0.93 -16.27 -0.39
N GLY A 195 2.09 -15.62 -0.33
CA GLY A 195 2.20 -14.20 -0.01
C GLY A 195 1.48 -13.29 -0.97
N GLN A 196 1.59 -13.57 -2.28
CA GLN A 196 0.90 -12.79 -3.29
C GLN A 196 -0.62 -12.95 -3.18
N LEU A 197 -1.09 -14.17 -2.95
CA LEU A 197 -2.51 -14.47 -2.73
C LEU A 197 -3.06 -13.81 -1.46
N LEU A 198 -2.30 -13.87 -0.36
CA LEU A 198 -2.63 -13.19 0.89
C LEU A 198 -2.69 -11.68 0.70
N THR A 199 -1.74 -11.11 -0.05
CA THR A 199 -1.73 -9.67 -0.35
C THR A 199 -2.96 -9.25 -1.17
N LEU A 200 -3.34 -10.03 -2.19
CA LEU A 200 -4.54 -9.76 -2.99
C LEU A 200 -5.80 -9.78 -2.13
N ASN A 201 -5.92 -10.77 -1.25
CA ASN A 201 -7.04 -10.89 -0.33
C ASN A 201 -7.06 -9.72 0.68
N PHE A 202 -5.89 -9.40 1.25
CA PHE A 202 -5.74 -8.29 2.18
C PHE A 202 -6.18 -6.94 1.60
N MET A 203 -5.93 -6.68 0.32
CA MET A 203 -6.36 -5.43 -0.34
C MET A 203 -7.89 -5.26 -0.38
N ILE A 204 -8.64 -6.36 -0.55
CA ILE A 204 -10.10 -6.33 -0.55
C ILE A 204 -10.61 -5.97 0.85
N TYR A 205 -10.08 -6.62 1.89
CA TYR A 205 -10.44 -6.30 3.27
C TYR A 205 -10.05 -4.88 3.66
N LEU A 206 -8.88 -4.42 3.23
CA LEU A 206 -8.43 -3.07 3.51
C LEU A 206 -9.37 -2.03 2.86
N GLY A 207 -9.88 -2.30 1.66
CA GLY A 207 -10.90 -1.48 1.01
C GLY A 207 -12.19 -1.38 1.84
N ILE A 208 -12.75 -2.53 2.26
CA ILE A 208 -13.97 -2.58 3.10
C ILE A 208 -13.73 -1.87 4.45
N SER A 209 -12.57 -2.09 5.07
CA SER A 209 -12.19 -1.49 6.34
C SER A 209 -12.09 0.03 6.25
N VAL A 210 -11.41 0.56 5.22
CA VAL A 210 -11.29 2.00 5.00
C VAL A 210 -12.64 2.64 4.74
N ALA A 211 -13.48 2.03 3.88
CA ALA A 211 -14.82 2.52 3.59
C ALA A 211 -15.70 2.54 4.85
N SER A 212 -15.68 1.47 5.63
CA SER A 212 -16.42 1.38 6.89
C SER A 212 -15.97 2.44 7.89
N ASN A 213 -14.66 2.61 8.08
CA ASN A 213 -14.10 3.62 9.01
C ASN A 213 -14.49 5.05 8.62
N VAL A 214 -14.45 5.39 7.34
CA VAL A 214 -14.89 6.69 6.83
C VAL A 214 -16.37 6.92 7.14
N LEU A 215 -17.23 5.95 6.81
CA LEU A 215 -18.68 6.08 6.98
C LEU A 215 -19.07 6.15 8.47
N ILE A 216 -18.44 5.34 9.32
CA ILE A 216 -18.64 5.37 10.78
C ILE A 216 -18.16 6.72 11.32
N GLY A 217 -16.97 7.18 10.92
CA GLY A 217 -16.41 8.46 11.33
C GLY A 217 -17.31 9.63 10.96
N ASN A 218 -17.87 9.63 9.76
CA ASN A 218 -18.80 10.65 9.30
C ASN A 218 -20.15 10.60 10.04
N ALA A 219 -20.69 9.41 10.32
CA ALA A 219 -21.93 9.27 11.08
C ALA A 219 -21.76 9.70 12.55
N LEU A 220 -20.62 9.39 13.18
CA LEU A 220 -20.29 9.86 14.53
C LEU A 220 -20.06 11.37 14.56
N GLY A 221 -19.36 11.92 13.55
CA GLY A 221 -19.16 13.36 13.40
C GLY A 221 -20.46 14.15 13.19
N ALA A 222 -21.47 13.52 12.58
CA ALA A 222 -22.82 14.07 12.44
C ALA A 222 -23.72 13.86 13.68
N ASN A 223 -23.17 13.35 14.79
CA ASN A 223 -23.89 13.02 16.02
C ASN A 223 -25.02 11.99 15.82
N GLN A 224 -24.82 11.01 14.92
CA GLN A 224 -25.78 9.95 14.59
C GLN A 224 -25.25 8.56 15.03
N PRO A 225 -25.21 8.25 16.35
CA PRO A 225 -24.60 7.02 16.86
C PRO A 225 -25.33 5.75 16.42
N GLN A 226 -26.65 5.81 16.21
CA GLN A 226 -27.44 4.68 15.72
C GLN A 226 -27.06 4.33 14.27
N ARG A 227 -26.88 5.34 13.42
CA ARG A 227 -26.41 5.17 12.04
C ARG A 227 -24.98 4.62 12.02
N ALA A 228 -24.10 5.11 12.90
CA ALA A 228 -22.75 4.60 13.04
C ALA A 228 -22.73 3.10 13.41
N ARG A 229 -23.58 2.66 14.35
CA ARG A 229 -23.72 1.24 14.71
C ARG A 229 -24.22 0.39 13.55
N LEU A 230 -25.19 0.89 12.78
CA LEU A 230 -25.68 0.19 11.59
C LEU A 230 -24.57 0.03 10.55
N ILE A 231 -23.84 1.09 10.24
CA ILE A 231 -22.71 1.06 9.31
C ILE A 231 -21.63 0.08 9.79
N ALA A 232 -21.31 0.06 11.10
CA ALA A 232 -20.35 -0.87 11.66
C ALA A 232 -20.78 -2.33 11.49
N ARG A 233 -22.06 -2.64 11.74
CA ARG A 233 -22.62 -3.97 11.49
C ARG A 233 -22.55 -4.36 10.02
N LEU A 234 -22.94 -3.45 9.12
CA LEU A 234 -22.88 -3.68 7.68
C LEU A 234 -21.44 -3.89 7.18
N GLY A 235 -20.47 -3.14 7.73
CA GLY A 235 -19.05 -3.30 7.43
C GLY A 235 -18.53 -4.67 7.88
N LEU A 236 -18.91 -5.13 9.08
CA LEU A 236 -18.54 -6.45 9.58
C LEU A 236 -19.19 -7.57 8.77
N THR A 237 -20.47 -7.45 8.41
CA THR A 237 -21.14 -8.47 7.59
C THR A 237 -20.57 -8.50 6.18
N ALA A 238 -20.29 -7.35 5.56
CA ALA A 238 -19.63 -7.28 4.26
C ALA A 238 -18.22 -7.88 4.30
N GLY A 239 -17.45 -7.61 5.36
CA GLY A 239 -16.15 -8.22 5.59
C GLY A 239 -16.24 -9.75 5.75
N GLY A 240 -17.21 -10.24 6.52
CA GLY A 240 -17.45 -11.68 6.70
C GLY A 240 -17.89 -12.38 5.42
N ILE A 241 -18.77 -11.76 4.62
CA ILE A 241 -19.18 -12.28 3.30
C ILE A 241 -17.97 -12.32 2.36
N SER A 242 -17.19 -11.24 2.29
CA SER A 242 -15.95 -11.21 1.51
C SER A 242 -14.99 -12.31 1.93
N ALA A 243 -14.88 -12.58 3.23
CA ALA A 243 -14.05 -13.66 3.75
C ALA A 243 -14.55 -15.04 3.34
N ALA A 244 -15.85 -15.29 3.43
CA ALA A 244 -16.46 -16.53 3.00
C ALA A 244 -16.28 -16.76 1.49
N ILE A 245 -16.44 -15.72 0.67
CA ILE A 245 -16.22 -15.78 -0.79
C ILE A 245 -14.75 -16.08 -1.10
N MET A 246 -13.81 -15.41 -0.43
CA MET A 246 -12.39 -15.67 -0.68
C MET A 246 -12.00 -17.07 -0.21
N ALA A 247 -12.48 -17.51 0.96
CA ALA A 247 -12.23 -18.86 1.45
C ALA A 247 -12.80 -19.93 0.51
N SER A 248 -14.02 -19.74 -0.01
CA SER A 248 -14.60 -20.67 -0.98
C SER A 248 -13.83 -20.67 -2.30
N LEU A 249 -13.41 -19.50 -2.79
CA LEU A 249 -12.57 -19.39 -3.99
C LEU A 249 -11.23 -20.10 -3.81
N PHE A 250 -10.59 -19.97 -2.64
CA PHE A 250 -9.36 -20.70 -2.32
C PHE A 250 -9.59 -22.22 -2.22
N LEU A 251 -10.70 -22.66 -1.64
CA LEU A 251 -11.02 -24.08 -1.52
C LEU A 251 -11.34 -24.73 -2.87
N VAL A 252 -12.14 -24.06 -3.71
CA VAL A 252 -12.47 -24.53 -5.07
C VAL A 252 -11.25 -24.44 -5.98
N GLY A 253 -10.53 -23.32 -5.92
CA GLY A 253 -9.31 -23.07 -6.67
C GLY A 253 -8.07 -23.76 -6.11
N ARG A 254 -8.17 -24.57 -5.04
CA ARG A 254 -7.02 -25.20 -4.37
C ARG A 254 -6.13 -25.98 -5.33
N HIS A 255 -6.75 -26.53 -6.37
CA HIS A 255 -6.07 -27.27 -7.41
C HIS A 255 -5.56 -26.35 -8.52
N ALA A 256 -6.31 -25.35 -8.98
CA ALA A 256 -5.94 -24.52 -10.14
C ALA A 256 -4.98 -23.35 -9.82
N ILE A 257 -5.09 -22.75 -8.62
CA ILE A 257 -4.35 -21.54 -8.23
C ILE A 257 -2.83 -21.77 -8.23
N PRO A 258 -2.29 -22.90 -7.70
CA PRO A 258 -0.84 -23.14 -7.74
C PRO A 258 -0.27 -23.20 -9.16
N TYR A 259 -1.01 -23.75 -10.13
CA TYR A 259 -0.55 -23.85 -11.53
C TYR A 259 -0.49 -22.50 -12.26
N LEU A 260 -1.24 -21.50 -11.78
CA LEU A 260 -1.23 -20.15 -12.34
C LEU A 260 0.03 -19.36 -11.98
N PHE A 261 0.72 -19.77 -10.91
CA PHE A 261 1.90 -19.09 -10.39
C PHE A 261 3.19 -19.93 -10.48
N VAL A 262 3.08 -21.27 -10.62
CA VAL A 262 4.24 -22.16 -10.69
C VAL A 262 4.15 -23.03 -11.94
N SER A 263 5.08 -22.82 -12.88
CA SER A 263 5.23 -23.64 -14.09
C SER A 263 6.19 -24.83 -13.90
N ASP A 264 6.63 -25.09 -12.67
CA ASP A 264 7.59 -26.14 -12.34
C ASP A 264 6.89 -27.43 -11.82
N PRO A 265 7.00 -28.58 -12.51
CA PRO A 265 6.26 -29.82 -12.23
C PRO A 265 6.39 -30.36 -10.79
N LEU A 266 7.50 -30.09 -10.11
CA LEU A 266 7.83 -30.66 -8.80
C LEU A 266 7.15 -29.94 -7.62
N THR A 267 6.81 -28.65 -7.79
CA THR A 267 6.12 -27.88 -6.73
C THR A 267 4.64 -28.29 -6.60
N ILE A 268 4.07 -28.80 -7.70
CA ILE A 268 2.71 -29.33 -7.78
C ILE A 268 2.55 -30.63 -6.98
N GLU A 269 3.58 -31.47 -6.93
CA GLU A 269 3.58 -32.73 -6.20
C GLU A 269 3.59 -32.51 -4.67
N TYR A 270 4.33 -31.51 -4.18
CA TYR A 270 4.36 -31.16 -2.76
C TYR A 270 3.13 -30.36 -2.29
N GLY A 271 2.52 -29.54 -3.14
CA GLY A 271 1.22 -28.93 -2.85
C GLY A 271 0.12 -29.98 -2.63
N ARG A 272 0.19 -31.12 -3.34
CA ARG A 272 -0.66 -32.30 -3.08
C ARG A 272 -0.34 -32.98 -1.75
N LEU A 273 0.94 -33.07 -1.35
CA LEU A 273 1.34 -33.68 -0.07
C LEU A 273 0.89 -32.85 1.15
N LEU A 274 0.95 -31.51 1.07
CA LEU A 274 0.47 -30.62 2.15
C LEU A 274 -1.06 -30.46 2.15
N GLY A 275 -1.73 -30.62 1.01
CA GLY A 275 -3.18 -30.72 0.90
C GLY A 275 -3.76 -32.11 1.23
N GLY A 276 -2.89 -33.08 1.55
CA GLY A 276 -3.23 -34.46 1.85
C GLY A 276 -3.79 -34.66 3.26
N LEU A 277 -5.00 -34.15 3.50
CA LEU A 277 -5.94 -34.89 4.35
C LEU A 277 -6.49 -36.04 3.50
N SER A 278 -5.94 -37.23 3.79
CA SER A 278 -6.54 -38.57 3.67
C SER A 278 -7.94 -38.66 3.06
N GLY A 279 -8.07 -39.45 1.99
CA GLY A 279 -9.36 -39.95 1.46
C GLY A 279 -9.49 -39.77 -0.03
#